data_AF-X1FDS9-F1
#
_entry.id   AF-X1FDS9-F1
#
_cell.length_a   1.000
_cell.length_b   1.000
_cell.length_c   1.000
_cell.angle_alpha   90.00
_cell.angle_beta   90.00
_cell.angle_gamma   90.00
#
_symmetry.space_group_name_H-M   'P 1'
#
loop_
_entity.id
_entity.type
_entity.pdbx_description
1 polymer ?
#
loop_
_entity_poly.entity_id
_entity_poly.type
_entity_poly.pdbx_seq_one_letter_code
_entity_poly.pdbx_strand_id
1 'polypeptide(L)'
;VKNRIDFDEKARIFGIVQGGFIKNLRKFCAQSISEMSFDGIAIGGLSVGEKRAQTLDILNYTVEFLDNKKPLYFMGLGDPVGIVEAIGSGVDMFDCAMPTRISRNGSAFTSGGRINIKNKKYTCDFNPLDEKCSCYTCRNYTRSYIKHLFKSKEILSSVLLTIHNLYFIFNLVKQSRDAIISGDFESFRLDFINKYKGD
;
A
#
# COMPACT_ATOMS: atom_id res chain seq x y z
N VAL A 1 37.47 4.89 -16.23
CA VAL A 1 36.95 4.21 -15.04
C VAL A 1 35.74 3.36 -15.45
N LYS A 2 35.98 2.15 -15.98
CA LYS A 2 34.92 1.17 -16.26
C LYS A 2 34.74 0.35 -14.98
N ASN A 3 33.95 0.85 -14.04
CA ASN A 3 33.55 0.05 -12.89
C ASN A 3 32.63 -1.06 -13.41
N ARG A 4 33.20 -2.24 -13.68
CA ARG A 4 32.45 -3.48 -13.65
C ARG A 4 31.92 -3.57 -12.22
N ILE A 5 30.64 -3.27 -12.06
CA ILE A 5 29.89 -3.69 -10.88
C ILE A 5 29.97 -5.21 -10.95
N ASP A 6 30.76 -5.80 -10.05
CA ASP A 6 30.75 -7.24 -9.82
C ASP A 6 29.37 -7.53 -9.22
N PHE A 7 28.42 -7.86 -10.09
CA PHE A 7 27.13 -8.35 -9.66
C PHE A 7 27.42 -9.71 -9.04
N ASP A 8 27.55 -9.72 -7.71
CA ASP A 8 27.33 -10.89 -6.89
C ASP A 8 26.15 -11.67 -7.51
N GLU A 9 26.28 -12.99 -7.71
CA GLU A 9 25.33 -13.88 -8.43
C GLU A 9 23.91 -13.96 -7.79
N LYS A 10 23.50 -12.97 -7.00
CA LYS A 10 22.27 -12.95 -6.19
C LYS A 10 21.36 -11.75 -6.43
N ALA A 11 21.73 -10.77 -7.27
CA ALA A 11 20.83 -9.67 -7.61
C ALA A 11 19.72 -10.14 -8.55
N ARG A 12 18.46 -9.81 -8.23
CA ARG A 12 17.29 -10.07 -9.09
C ARG A 12 16.97 -8.83 -9.92
N ILE A 13 16.59 -9.02 -11.18
CA ILE A 13 16.32 -7.94 -12.12
C ILE A 13 14.83 -7.95 -12.48
N PHE A 14 14.17 -6.80 -12.30
CA PHE A 14 12.76 -6.63 -12.66
C PHE A 14 12.63 -5.79 -13.94
N GLY A 15 11.76 -6.22 -14.85
CA GLY A 15 11.33 -5.42 -15.99
C GLY A 15 10.16 -4.53 -15.61
N ILE A 16 10.07 -3.30 -16.14
CA ILE A 16 9.01 -2.35 -15.79
C ILE A 16 8.07 -2.14 -16.98
N VAL A 17 6.81 -2.55 -16.82
CA VAL A 17 5.76 -2.34 -17.80
C VAL A 17 5.26 -0.89 -17.72
N GLN A 18 5.29 -0.21 -18.86
CA GLN A 18 4.80 1.16 -19.06
C GLN A 18 3.61 1.18 -20.04
N GLY A 19 3.27 2.34 -20.59
CA GLY A 19 2.17 2.51 -21.56
C GLY A 19 1.06 3.46 -21.10
N GLY A 20 1.23 4.12 -19.95
CA GLY A 20 0.26 5.07 -19.40
C GLY A 20 -1.13 4.44 -19.22
N PHE A 21 -2.18 5.20 -19.54
CA PHE A 21 -3.57 4.73 -19.50
C PHE A 21 -4.10 4.33 -20.90
N ILE A 22 -3.22 3.83 -21.77
CA ILE A 22 -3.55 3.43 -23.13
C ILE A 22 -3.43 1.91 -23.24
N LYS A 23 -4.58 1.22 -23.35
CA LYS A 23 -4.67 -0.25 -23.36
C LYS A 23 -3.74 -0.90 -24.39
N ASN A 24 -3.75 -0.42 -25.65
CA ASN A 24 -2.89 -1.01 -26.69
C ASN A 24 -1.39 -0.91 -26.37
N LEU A 25 -0.93 0.20 -25.79
CA LEU A 25 0.46 0.36 -25.36
C LEU A 25 0.78 -0.54 -24.16
N ARG A 26 -0.14 -0.63 -23.19
CA ARG A 26 -0.01 -1.52 -22.04
C ARG A 26 0.14 -2.97 -22.46
N LYS A 27 -0.72 -3.45 -23.36
CA LYS A 27 -0.63 -4.80 -23.92
C LYS A 27 0.72 -5.03 -24.59
N PHE A 28 1.13 -4.12 -25.48
CA PHE A 28 2.43 -4.22 -26.16
C PHE A 28 3.59 -4.33 -25.15
N CYS A 29 3.68 -3.40 -24.20
CA CYS A 29 4.73 -3.42 -23.18
C CYS A 29 4.67 -4.65 -22.28
N ALA A 30 3.47 -5.08 -21.87
CA ALA A 30 3.26 -6.25 -21.02
C ALA A 30 3.78 -7.53 -21.69
N GLN A 31 3.43 -7.74 -22.97
CA GLN A 31 3.90 -8.89 -23.74
C GLN A 31 5.41 -8.83 -23.95
N SER A 32 5.96 -7.69 -24.36
CA SER A 32 7.40 -7.54 -24.59
C SER A 32 8.23 -7.76 -23.32
N ILE A 33 7.81 -7.24 -22.16
CA ILE A 33 8.53 -7.45 -20.90
C ILE A 33 8.40 -8.90 -20.41
N SER A 34 7.26 -9.54 -20.65
CA SER A 34 7.03 -10.93 -20.23
C SER A 34 7.90 -11.93 -21.00
N GLU A 35 8.17 -11.67 -22.28
CA GLU A 35 9.06 -12.46 -23.14
C GLU A 35 10.55 -12.36 -22.72
N MET A 36 10.93 -11.32 -21.98
CA MET A 36 12.30 -11.12 -21.52
C MET A 36 12.62 -11.93 -20.26
N SER A 37 13.90 -12.24 -20.07
CA SER A 37 14.43 -13.03 -18.94
C SER A 37 14.61 -12.22 -17.66
N PHE A 38 13.56 -11.52 -17.21
CA PHE A 38 13.53 -10.87 -15.90
C PHE A 38 13.07 -11.83 -14.79
N ASP A 39 13.56 -11.63 -13.57
CA ASP A 39 13.16 -12.38 -12.38
C ASP A 39 11.79 -11.96 -11.84
N GLY A 40 11.29 -10.80 -12.24
CA GLY A 40 10.02 -10.23 -11.80
C GLY A 40 9.54 -9.12 -12.73
N ILE A 41 8.28 -8.71 -12.57
CA ILE A 41 7.67 -7.68 -13.40
C ILE A 41 7.09 -6.59 -12.52
N ALA A 42 7.56 -5.36 -12.71
CA ALA A 42 6.98 -4.19 -12.10
C ALA A 42 5.96 -3.53 -13.03
N ILE A 43 4.92 -2.95 -12.45
CA ILE A 43 3.89 -2.17 -13.12
C ILE A 43 4.13 -0.70 -12.76
N GLY A 44 4.65 0.06 -13.72
CA GLY A 44 4.97 1.47 -13.57
C GLY A 44 3.90 2.40 -14.12
N GLY A 45 3.90 3.64 -13.66
CA GLY A 45 3.12 4.73 -14.27
C GLY A 45 1.60 4.66 -14.06
N LEU A 46 1.14 4.02 -12.98
CA LEU A 46 -0.29 3.93 -12.61
C LEU A 46 -0.67 4.66 -11.31
N SER A 47 0.32 5.20 -10.59
CA SER A 47 0.15 5.97 -9.35
C SER A 47 0.50 7.45 -9.54
N VAL A 48 0.03 8.09 -10.62
CA VAL A 48 0.42 9.47 -10.96
C VAL A 48 -0.69 10.52 -10.75
N GLY A 49 -1.86 10.12 -10.24
CA GLY A 49 -2.91 11.02 -9.76
C GLY A 49 -4.32 10.72 -10.27
N GLU A 50 -4.47 9.68 -11.08
CA GLU A 50 -5.74 9.27 -11.68
C GLU A 50 -6.71 8.69 -10.66
N LYS A 51 -7.98 8.56 -11.09
CA LYS A 51 -9.03 7.95 -10.27
C LYS A 51 -8.75 6.45 -10.11
N ARG A 52 -8.97 5.93 -8.90
CA ARG A 52 -8.79 4.51 -8.56
C ARG A 52 -9.46 3.56 -9.57
N ALA A 53 -10.70 3.82 -9.98
CA ALA A 53 -11.40 2.99 -10.96
C ALA A 53 -10.66 2.88 -12.30
N GLN A 54 -10.04 3.98 -12.74
CA GLN A 54 -9.26 4.01 -13.98
C GLN A 54 -7.92 3.27 -13.79
N THR A 55 -7.26 3.44 -12.65
CA THR A 55 -6.05 2.69 -12.28
C THR A 55 -6.32 1.18 -12.25
N LEU A 56 -7.45 0.75 -11.67
CA LEU A 56 -7.84 -0.65 -11.60
C LEU A 56 -8.23 -1.22 -12.97
N ASP A 57 -8.93 -0.47 -13.83
CA ASP A 57 -9.21 -0.91 -15.20
C ASP A 57 -7.93 -1.18 -15.99
N ILE A 58 -6.95 -0.28 -15.91
CA ILE A 58 -5.67 -0.48 -16.60
C ILE A 58 -4.84 -1.58 -15.94
N LEU A 59 -4.84 -1.68 -14.61
CA LEU A 59 -4.15 -2.76 -13.90
C LEU A 59 -4.69 -4.13 -14.35
N ASN A 60 -6.01 -4.33 -14.25
CA ASN A 60 -6.68 -5.57 -14.63
C ASN A 60 -6.42 -5.93 -16.10
N TYR A 61 -6.51 -4.94 -17.00
CA TYR A 61 -6.19 -5.16 -18.41
C TYR A 61 -4.71 -5.51 -18.63
N THR A 62 -3.79 -4.92 -17.86
CA THR A 62 -2.35 -5.16 -18.04
C THR A 62 -1.97 -6.57 -17.58
N VAL A 63 -2.48 -7.01 -16.42
CA VAL A 63 -2.12 -8.31 -15.82
C VAL A 63 -2.54 -9.50 -16.68
N GLU A 64 -3.58 -9.36 -17.53
CA GLU A 64 -3.99 -10.39 -18.50
C GLU A 64 -2.89 -10.78 -19.51
N PHE A 65 -1.91 -9.89 -19.72
CA PHE A 65 -0.83 -10.08 -20.69
C PHE A 65 0.54 -10.30 -20.04
N LEU A 66 0.60 -10.48 -18.71
CA LEU A 66 1.83 -10.72 -17.97
C LEU A 66 2.11 -12.20 -17.77
N ASP A 67 3.40 -12.55 -17.68
CA ASP A 67 3.82 -13.87 -17.20
C ASP A 67 3.50 -14.01 -15.70
N ASN A 68 2.39 -14.71 -15.41
CA ASN A 68 1.87 -14.93 -14.07
C ASN A 68 2.73 -15.85 -13.18
N LYS A 69 3.84 -16.39 -13.70
CA LYS A 69 4.82 -17.15 -12.90
C LYS A 69 5.84 -16.25 -12.22
N LYS A 70 5.93 -14.98 -12.64
CA LYS A 70 6.86 -13.99 -12.11
C LYS A 70 6.17 -13.11 -11.07
N PRO A 71 6.85 -12.72 -9.98
CA PRO A 71 6.29 -11.81 -8.98
C PRO A 71 5.93 -10.46 -9.62
N LEU A 72 4.73 -9.97 -9.29
CA LEU A 72 4.19 -8.71 -9.78
C LEU A 72 4.34 -7.60 -8.74
N TYR A 73 4.96 -6.50 -9.14
CA TYR A 73 5.25 -5.36 -8.26
C TYR A 73 4.54 -4.09 -8.75
N PHE A 74 3.56 -3.60 -7.98
CA PHE A 74 2.95 -2.30 -8.26
C PHE A 74 3.77 -1.19 -7.59
N MET A 75 4.41 -0.36 -8.42
CA MET A 75 5.25 0.75 -7.96
C MET A 75 4.42 1.95 -7.51
N GLY A 76 4.63 2.41 -6.27
CA GLY A 76 4.07 3.66 -5.75
C GLY A 76 2.65 3.59 -5.16
N LEU A 77 2.08 2.39 -5.00
CA LEU A 77 0.76 2.18 -4.41
C LEU A 77 0.83 2.03 -2.89
N GLY A 78 0.05 2.84 -2.15
CA GLY A 78 0.17 2.90 -0.69
C GLY A 78 -1.11 3.11 0.09
N ASP A 79 -2.25 3.32 -0.57
CA ASP A 79 -3.54 3.41 0.10
C ASP A 79 -4.10 2.02 0.43
N PRO A 80 -4.74 1.84 1.61
CA PRO A 80 -5.21 0.53 2.03
C PRO A 80 -6.17 -0.15 1.05
N VAL A 81 -7.14 0.59 0.49
CA VAL A 81 -8.11 0.02 -0.45
C VAL A 81 -7.43 -0.41 -1.73
N GLY A 82 -6.57 0.44 -2.29
CA GLY A 82 -5.81 0.16 -3.50
C GLY A 82 -4.91 -1.07 -3.35
N ILE A 83 -4.23 -1.24 -2.21
CA ILE A 83 -3.44 -2.43 -1.94
C ILE A 83 -4.32 -3.69 -1.99
N VAL A 84 -5.46 -3.71 -1.30
CA VAL A 84 -6.35 -4.88 -1.28
C VAL A 84 -6.90 -5.18 -2.67
N GLU A 85 -7.30 -4.17 -3.43
CA GLU A 85 -7.78 -4.36 -4.81
C GLU A 85 -6.69 -4.88 -5.73
N ALA A 86 -5.47 -4.34 -5.64
CA ALA A 86 -4.35 -4.78 -6.47
C ALA A 86 -3.91 -6.21 -6.13
N ILE A 87 -3.99 -6.63 -4.87
CA ILE A 87 -3.80 -8.05 -4.49
C ILE A 87 -4.85 -8.92 -5.18
N GLY A 88 -6.11 -8.47 -5.26
CA GLY A 88 -7.17 -9.15 -6.02
C GLY A 88 -6.91 -9.23 -7.53
N SER A 89 -6.13 -8.30 -8.07
CA SER A 89 -5.63 -8.34 -9.46
C SER A 89 -4.37 -9.21 -9.63
N GLY A 90 -3.87 -9.85 -8.57
CA GLY A 90 -2.67 -10.71 -8.61
C GLY A 90 -1.34 -10.00 -8.35
N VAL A 91 -1.34 -8.79 -7.78
CA VAL A 91 -0.09 -8.09 -7.41
C VAL A 91 0.47 -8.60 -6.09
N ASP A 92 1.78 -8.84 -6.05
CA ASP A 92 2.50 -9.42 -4.90
C ASP A 92 3.26 -8.40 -4.04
N MET A 93 3.75 -7.32 -4.66
CA MET A 93 4.66 -6.35 -4.04
C MET A 93 4.17 -4.91 -4.21
N PHE A 94 4.47 -4.08 -3.20
CA PHE A 94 4.05 -2.68 -3.12
C PHE A 94 5.12 -1.83 -2.44
N ASP A 95 5.21 -0.56 -2.81
CA ASP A 95 5.96 0.45 -2.08
C ASP A 95 5.23 1.79 -2.12
N CYS A 96 5.32 2.56 -1.04
CA CYS A 96 4.85 3.94 -1.06
C CYS A 96 5.38 4.74 0.14
N ALA A 97 5.74 6.01 -0.11
CA ALA A 97 6.03 6.94 0.97
C ALA A 97 4.75 7.43 1.69
N MET A 98 3.55 7.17 1.15
CA MET A 98 2.30 7.73 1.67
C MET A 98 2.06 7.42 3.16
N PRO A 99 2.16 6.17 3.65
CA PRO A 99 1.87 5.86 5.04
C PRO A 99 2.70 6.71 6.01
N THR A 100 4.00 6.88 5.74
CA THR A 100 4.87 7.68 6.61
C THR A 100 4.65 9.19 6.40
N ARG A 101 4.44 9.64 5.15
CA ARG A 101 4.19 11.06 4.84
C ARG A 101 2.92 11.58 5.50
N ILE A 102 1.82 10.84 5.45
CA ILE A 102 0.56 11.27 6.07
C ILE A 102 0.62 11.18 7.60
N SER A 103 1.41 10.25 8.15
CA SER A 103 1.67 10.13 9.60
C SER A 103 2.25 11.42 10.16
N ARG A 104 3.31 11.93 9.53
CA ARG A 104 3.96 13.19 9.92
C ARG A 104 3.03 14.41 9.81
N ASN A 105 2.00 14.31 8.97
CA ASN A 105 0.97 15.35 8.81
C ASN A 105 -0.28 15.13 9.70
N GLY A 106 -0.22 14.17 10.64
CA GLY A 106 -1.25 13.95 11.65
C GLY A 106 -2.37 12.97 11.25
N SER A 107 -2.17 12.18 10.18
CA SER A 107 -3.17 11.18 9.76
C SER A 107 -2.81 9.78 10.23
N ALA A 108 -3.81 9.00 10.62
CA ALA A 108 -3.69 7.59 10.95
C ALA A 108 -4.69 6.75 10.14
N PHE A 109 -4.27 5.58 9.68
CA PHE A 109 -5.18 4.55 9.17
C PHE A 109 -5.86 3.83 10.33
N THR A 110 -7.12 3.46 10.19
CA THR A 110 -7.85 2.67 11.19
C THR A 110 -8.75 1.67 10.49
N SER A 111 -9.23 0.67 11.22
CA SER A 111 -10.19 -0.31 10.72
C SER A 111 -11.50 0.29 10.19
N GLY A 112 -11.84 1.52 10.62
CA GLY A 112 -13.00 2.27 10.13
C GLY A 112 -12.68 3.32 9.06
N GLY A 113 -11.42 3.40 8.61
CA GLY A 113 -10.98 4.41 7.64
C GLY A 113 -9.91 5.37 8.17
N ARG A 114 -9.56 6.36 7.36
CA ARG A 114 -8.50 7.33 7.70
C ARG A 114 -9.02 8.39 8.65
N ILE A 115 -8.28 8.64 9.72
CA ILE A 115 -8.54 9.72 10.68
C ILE A 115 -7.44 10.78 10.65
N ASN A 116 -7.78 11.98 11.10
CA ASN A 116 -6.85 13.09 11.29
C ASN A 116 -6.84 13.52 12.76
N ILE A 117 -5.73 13.27 13.46
CA ILE A 117 -5.59 13.49 14.91
C ILE A 117 -5.77 14.97 15.29
N LYS A 118 -5.60 15.88 14.34
CA LYS A 118 -5.83 17.32 14.53
C LYS A 118 -7.30 17.66 14.83
N ASN A 119 -8.25 16.79 14.48
CA ASN A 119 -9.68 17.06 14.67
C ASN A 119 -10.03 17.29 16.17
N LYS A 120 -10.85 18.30 16.46
CA LYS A 120 -11.26 18.68 17.82
C LYS A 120 -11.92 17.54 18.60
N LYS A 121 -12.62 16.63 17.92
CA LYS A 121 -13.27 15.47 18.58
C LYS A 121 -12.29 14.59 19.37
N TYR A 122 -11.01 14.58 19.01
CA TYR A 122 -9.99 13.80 19.69
C TYR A 122 -9.36 14.48 20.91
N THR A 123 -9.86 15.63 21.35
CA THR A 123 -9.28 16.37 22.50
C THR A 123 -9.38 15.60 23.81
N CYS A 124 -10.54 14.98 24.06
CA CYS A 124 -10.80 14.18 25.25
C CYS A 124 -11.14 12.73 24.88
N ASP A 125 -10.56 12.24 23.79
CA ASP A 125 -10.73 10.85 23.36
C ASP A 125 -9.58 10.00 23.92
N PHE A 126 -9.87 9.25 24.98
CA PHE A 126 -8.90 8.41 25.67
C PHE A 126 -8.75 7.00 25.07
N ASN A 127 -9.39 6.74 23.92
CA ASN A 127 -9.24 5.48 23.19
C ASN A 127 -7.92 5.45 22.40
N PRO A 128 -7.41 4.26 22.01
CA PRO A 128 -6.28 4.14 21.09
C PRO A 128 -6.64 4.66 19.69
N LEU A 129 -5.65 4.80 18.79
CA LEU A 129 -5.91 5.22 17.39
C LEU A 129 -6.93 4.30 16.72
N ASP A 130 -6.81 2.99 16.92
CA ASP A 130 -7.70 1.95 16.42
C ASP A 130 -7.81 0.83 17.46
N GLU A 131 -9.04 0.48 17.85
CA GLU A 131 -9.32 -0.54 18.88
C GLU A 131 -8.95 -1.95 18.41
N LYS A 132 -8.90 -2.18 17.09
CA LYS A 132 -8.49 -3.47 16.51
C LYS A 132 -6.98 -3.57 16.27
N CYS A 133 -6.22 -2.52 16.61
CA CYS A 133 -4.79 -2.48 16.36
C CYS A 133 -4.00 -2.82 17.62
N SER A 134 -3.02 -3.71 17.47
CA SER A 134 -2.15 -4.15 18.56
C SER A 134 -0.72 -3.64 18.41
N CYS A 135 -0.49 -2.53 17.68
CA CYS A 135 0.84 -1.91 17.56
C CYS A 135 1.27 -1.24 18.88
N TYR A 136 2.57 -0.90 18.99
CA TYR A 136 3.11 -0.19 20.15
C TYR A 136 2.33 1.08 20.49
N THR A 137 1.96 1.88 19.48
CA THR A 137 1.22 3.13 19.69
C THR A 137 -0.16 2.88 20.30
N CYS A 138 -0.94 1.92 19.76
CA CYS A 138 -2.29 1.65 20.25
C CYS A 138 -2.32 0.97 21.62
N ARG A 139 -1.26 0.25 22.01
CA ARG A 139 -1.18 -0.37 23.35
C ARG A 139 -0.85 0.63 24.46
N ASN A 140 -0.17 1.74 24.14
CA ASN A 140 0.46 2.60 25.15
C ASN A 140 -0.05 4.04 25.15
N TYR A 141 -0.73 4.51 24.10
CA TYR A 141 -1.10 5.91 23.97
C TYR A 141 -2.54 6.11 23.48
N THR A 142 -3.14 7.18 23.96
CA THR A 142 -4.49 7.60 23.59
C THR A 142 -4.48 8.59 22.43
N ARG A 143 -5.61 8.70 21.70
CA ARG A 143 -5.81 9.71 20.66
C ARG A 143 -5.63 11.13 21.21
N SER A 144 -6.13 11.40 22.41
CA SER A 144 -5.97 12.68 23.12
C SER A 144 -4.51 13.03 23.33
N TYR A 145 -3.70 12.09 23.82
CA TYR A 145 -2.28 12.33 24.04
C TYR A 145 -1.52 12.57 22.74
N ILE A 146 -1.76 11.76 21.71
CA ILE A 146 -1.12 11.92 20.40
C ILE A 146 -1.52 13.27 19.76
N LYS A 147 -2.78 13.68 19.90
CA LYS A 147 -3.25 15.01 19.48
C LYS A 147 -2.50 16.12 20.22
N HIS A 148 -2.35 16.00 21.53
CA HIS A 148 -1.61 16.96 22.34
C HIS A 148 -0.17 17.09 21.82
N LEU A 149 0.56 15.97 21.68
CA LEU A 149 1.91 15.94 21.12
C LEU A 149 1.97 16.62 19.75
N PHE A 150 1.02 16.33 18.86
CA PHE A 150 0.96 16.94 17.53
C PHE A 150 0.76 18.47 17.63
N LYS A 151 -0.16 18.93 18.48
CA LYS A 151 -0.42 20.36 18.69
C LYS A 151 0.79 21.09 19.29
N SER A 152 1.51 20.41 20.18
CA SER A 152 2.75 20.88 20.80
C SER A 152 3.96 20.82 19.85
N LYS A 153 3.79 20.32 18.61
CA LYS A 153 4.85 20.13 17.61
C LYS A 153 5.98 19.19 18.06
N GLU A 154 5.63 18.22 18.90
CA GLU A 154 6.57 17.20 19.38
C GLU A 154 6.83 16.15 18.32
N ILE A 155 8.12 15.81 18.09
CA ILE A 155 8.54 14.81 17.10
C ILE A 155 7.93 13.42 17.40
N LEU A 156 7.69 13.13 18.68
CA LEU A 156 7.10 11.87 19.12
C LEU A 156 5.74 11.60 18.46
N SER A 157 4.94 12.64 18.17
CA SER A 157 3.67 12.47 17.45
C SER A 157 3.88 11.82 16.07
N SER A 158 4.90 12.26 15.34
CA SER A 158 5.26 11.73 14.03
C SER A 158 5.78 10.30 14.12
N VAL A 159 6.59 10.00 15.15
CA VAL A 159 7.12 8.66 15.40
C VAL A 159 5.99 7.66 15.69
N LEU A 160 5.11 8.00 16.64
CA LEU A 160 4.00 7.14 17.05
C LEU A 160 3.00 6.88 15.91
N LEU A 161 2.65 7.92 15.15
CA LEU A 161 1.76 7.77 13.99
C LEU A 161 2.42 6.94 12.88
N THR A 162 3.74 7.09 12.67
CA THR A 162 4.47 6.32 11.66
C THR A 162 4.53 4.84 12.02
N ILE A 163 4.84 4.51 13.27
CA ILE A 163 4.80 3.13 13.78
C ILE A 163 3.42 2.51 13.54
N HIS A 164 2.37 3.26 13.88
CA HIS A 164 0.99 2.81 13.71
C HIS A 164 0.62 2.55 12.25
N ASN A 165 0.88 3.51 11.35
CA ASN A 165 0.49 3.36 9.95
C ASN A 165 1.28 2.27 9.22
N LEU A 166 2.58 2.11 9.51
CA LEU A 166 3.36 1.01 8.94
C LEU A 166 2.85 -0.34 9.45
N TYR A 167 2.59 -0.45 10.75
CA TYR A 167 1.99 -1.66 11.32
C TYR A 167 0.64 -1.97 10.67
N PHE A 168 -0.21 -0.96 10.46
CA PHE A 168 -1.50 -1.14 9.81
C PHE A 168 -1.37 -1.74 8.40
N ILE A 169 -0.48 -1.19 7.57
CA ILE A 169 -0.26 -1.69 6.20
C ILE A 169 0.32 -3.11 6.21
N PHE A 170 1.32 -3.40 7.05
CA PHE A 170 1.86 -4.76 7.14
C PHE A 170 0.83 -5.77 7.63
N ASN A 171 0.02 -5.38 8.61
CA ASN A 171 -1.05 -6.24 9.11
C ASN A 171 -2.17 -6.44 8.08
N LEU A 172 -2.46 -5.44 7.25
CA LEU A 172 -3.40 -5.56 6.13
C LEU A 172 -2.91 -6.58 5.10
N VAL A 173 -1.65 -6.46 4.65
CA VAL A 173 -1.04 -7.42 3.70
C VAL A 173 -0.97 -8.82 4.31
N LYS A 174 -0.71 -8.94 5.62
CA LYS A 174 -0.75 -10.22 6.33
C LYS A 174 -2.16 -10.82 6.31
N GLN A 175 -3.18 -10.06 6.65
CA GLN A 175 -4.58 -10.53 6.61
C GLN A 175 -5.00 -10.94 5.20
N SER A 176 -4.62 -10.17 4.18
CA SER A 176 -4.83 -10.54 2.78
C SER A 176 -4.21 -11.89 2.45
N ARG A 177 -2.95 -12.11 2.86
CA ARG A 177 -2.26 -13.39 2.67
C ARG A 177 -2.98 -14.54 3.38
N ASP A 178 -3.36 -14.34 4.64
CA ASP A 178 -4.05 -15.37 5.43
C ASP A 178 -5.40 -15.74 4.79
N ALA A 179 -6.14 -14.75 4.27
CA ALA A 179 -7.41 -14.97 3.57
C ALA A 179 -7.23 -15.64 2.18
N ILE A 180 -6.13 -15.37 1.47
CA ILE A 180 -5.79 -16.11 0.23
C ILE A 180 -5.54 -17.58 0.54
N ILE A 181 -4.77 -17.87 1.60
CA ILE A 181 -4.44 -19.24 2.00
C ILE A 181 -5.69 -20.01 2.46
N SER A 182 -6.64 -19.35 3.13
CA SER A 182 -7.90 -19.97 3.55
C SER A 182 -8.94 -20.11 2.43
N GLY A 183 -8.75 -19.43 1.29
CA GLY A 183 -9.71 -19.39 0.19
C GLY A 183 -10.82 -18.34 0.35
N ASP A 184 -10.75 -17.47 1.36
CA ASP A 184 -11.78 -16.48 1.70
C ASP A 184 -11.43 -15.04 1.28
N PHE A 185 -10.39 -14.86 0.45
CA PHE A 185 -9.88 -13.54 0.09
C PHE A 185 -10.95 -12.60 -0.48
N GLU A 186 -11.85 -13.08 -1.34
CA GLU A 186 -12.90 -12.25 -1.91
C GLU A 186 -13.89 -11.72 -0.86
N SER A 187 -14.25 -12.55 0.12
CA SER A 187 -15.09 -12.13 1.23
C SER A 187 -14.38 -11.08 2.08
N PHE A 188 -13.11 -11.33 2.40
CA PHE A 188 -12.25 -10.38 3.11
C PHE A 188 -12.13 -9.04 2.39
N ARG A 189 -11.88 -9.07 1.07
CA ARG A 189 -11.76 -7.89 0.21
C ARG A 189 -13.02 -7.03 0.27
N LEU A 190 -14.18 -7.63 0.00
CA LEU A 190 -15.45 -6.92 0.00
C LEU A 190 -15.80 -6.37 1.39
N ASP A 191 -15.57 -7.16 2.45
CA ASP A 191 -15.80 -6.71 3.83
C ASP A 191 -14.91 -5.51 4.20
N PHE A 192 -13.61 -5.59 3.86
CA PHE A 192 -12.67 -4.51 4.11
C PHE A 192 -13.08 -3.23 3.37
N ILE A 193 -13.36 -3.30 2.07
CA ILE A 193 -13.72 -2.15 1.24
C ILE A 193 -15.02 -1.51 1.74
N ASN A 194 -16.02 -2.31 2.10
CA ASN A 194 -17.30 -1.79 2.59
C ASN A 194 -17.18 -1.09 3.95
N LYS A 195 -16.28 -1.58 4.82
CA LYS A 195 -16.04 -1.01 6.15
C LYS A 195 -15.11 0.21 6.12
N TYR A 196 -14.13 0.21 5.24
CA TYR A 196 -13.08 1.22 5.21
C TYR A 196 -13.56 2.50 4.51
N LYS A 197 -13.99 3.50 5.30
CA LYS A 197 -14.53 4.76 4.78
C LYS A 197 -13.47 5.86 4.82
N GLY A 198 -13.15 6.46 3.67
CA GLY A 198 -12.40 7.73 3.63
C GLY A 198 -11.02 7.68 2.98
N ASP A 199 -10.96 7.11 1.77
CA ASP A 199 -9.90 7.44 0.81
C ASP A 199 -10.34 8.56 -0.13
#